data_AF-A0A401S7X7-F1
#
_entry.id   AF-A0A401S7X7-F1
#
_cell.length_a   1.000
_cell.length_b   1.000
_cell.length_c   1.000
_cell.angle_alpha   90.00
_cell.angle_beta   90.00
_cell.angle_gamma   90.00
#
_symmetry.space_group_name_H-M   'P 1'
#
loop_
_entity.id
_entity.type
_entity.pdbx_description
1 polymer ?
#
loop_
_entity_poly.entity_id
_entity_poly.type
_entity_poly.pdbx_seq_one_letter_code
_entity_poly.pdbx_strand_id
1 'polypeptide(L)'
;MLQSTEQYSVYEGYADTYKWVESYNDKTLRDAWQRCNTEIVAIDALPFRRYLDQFSPCSLKREVNKAYCGFVRPGIDPKNLSAVATGNWGCGAFGGDARLKSLLQLMAAAEAGRDVVYSTFGDRELMIEIYEMHKFLIEKEQTIGNIYKLLERYYSEECRSCPFSKPRNKLYNFIYDSVALYTDSTDEDDE
;
A
#
# COMPACT_ATOMS: atom_id res chain seq x y z
N MET A 1 -10.62 -11.87 10.02
CA MET A 1 -9.35 -11.75 10.78
C MET A 1 -9.06 -13.09 11.41
N LEU A 2 -7.83 -13.55 11.33
CA LEU A 2 -7.37 -14.78 11.97
C LEU A 2 -6.38 -14.38 13.06
N GLN A 3 -6.56 -14.91 14.25
CA GLN A 3 -5.65 -14.73 15.38
C GLN A 3 -5.20 -16.12 15.83
N SER A 4 -3.99 -16.20 16.40
CA SER A 4 -3.44 -17.44 16.97
C SER A 4 -3.05 -18.54 15.98
N THR A 5 -2.66 -18.20 14.76
CA THR A 5 -2.10 -19.20 13.83
C THR A 5 -0.66 -19.54 14.22
N GLU A 6 -0.34 -20.83 14.28
CA GLU A 6 1.00 -21.35 14.56
C GLU A 6 1.69 -21.75 13.25
N GLN A 7 2.95 -21.40 13.08
CA GLN A 7 3.73 -21.83 11.92
C GLN A 7 4.33 -23.21 12.18
N TYR A 8 4.02 -24.19 11.32
CA TYR A 8 4.52 -25.57 11.45
C TYR A 8 5.67 -25.93 10.51
N SER A 9 5.96 -25.10 9.51
CA SER A 9 6.92 -25.46 8.47
C SER A 9 7.70 -24.25 7.98
N VAL A 10 8.95 -24.50 7.61
CA VAL A 10 9.81 -23.57 6.87
C VAL A 10 9.75 -23.96 5.39
N TYR A 11 9.77 -22.97 4.51
CA TYR A 11 9.79 -23.16 3.07
C TYR A 11 10.85 -22.29 2.39
N GLU A 12 11.25 -22.69 1.19
CA GLU A 12 12.07 -21.89 0.28
C GLU A 12 11.42 -21.81 -1.10
N GLY A 13 11.87 -20.84 -1.91
CA GLY A 13 11.34 -20.62 -3.25
C GLY A 13 9.91 -20.06 -3.25
N TYR A 14 9.35 -19.92 -4.45
CA TYR A 14 8.01 -19.40 -4.68
C TYR A 14 7.43 -19.98 -5.98
N ALA A 15 6.11 -20.16 -6.02
CA ALA A 15 5.39 -20.79 -7.14
C ALA A 15 6.05 -22.12 -7.55
N ASP A 16 6.49 -22.26 -8.79
CA ASP A 16 7.07 -23.50 -9.31
C ASP A 16 8.40 -23.90 -8.64
N THR A 17 9.04 -22.98 -7.91
CA THR A 17 10.26 -23.26 -7.15
C THR A 17 10.00 -23.53 -5.67
N TYR A 18 8.74 -23.51 -5.22
CA TYR A 18 8.36 -23.76 -3.82
C TYR A 18 8.83 -25.14 -3.35
N LYS A 19 9.46 -25.18 -2.18
CA LYS A 19 9.87 -26.41 -1.52
C LYS A 19 9.66 -26.31 -0.01
N TRP A 20 9.12 -27.38 0.57
CA TRP A 20 9.17 -27.58 2.02
C TRP A 20 10.62 -27.86 2.43
N VAL A 21 11.08 -27.19 3.48
CA VAL A 21 12.47 -27.31 3.96
C VAL A 21 12.51 -28.20 5.20
N GLU A 22 11.81 -27.81 6.25
CA GLU A 22 11.79 -28.51 7.53
C GLU A 22 10.57 -28.16 8.39
N SER A 23 10.36 -28.90 9.49
CA SER A 23 9.40 -28.55 10.52
C SER A 23 9.84 -27.31 11.30
N TYR A 24 8.92 -26.39 11.59
CA TYR A 24 9.17 -25.22 12.41
C TYR A 24 8.53 -25.41 13.80
N ASN A 25 9.30 -25.15 14.85
CA ASN A 25 8.79 -25.07 16.21
C ASN A 25 8.54 -23.61 16.56
N ASP A 26 7.28 -23.17 16.47
CA ASP A 26 6.90 -21.79 16.68
C ASP A 26 7.04 -21.38 18.15
N LYS A 27 7.92 -20.41 18.40
CA LYS A 27 8.19 -19.86 19.73
C LYS A 27 7.48 -18.53 19.99
N THR A 28 6.53 -18.16 19.12
CA THR A 28 5.73 -16.94 19.28
C THR A 28 5.04 -16.95 20.63
N LEU A 29 5.18 -15.83 21.36
CA LEU A 29 4.58 -15.68 22.68
C LEU A 29 3.06 -15.81 22.59
N ARG A 30 2.46 -16.30 23.68
CA ARG A 30 1.01 -16.41 23.80
C ARG A 30 0.45 -15.30 24.69
N ASP A 31 -0.75 -14.84 24.36
CA ASP A 31 -1.47 -13.87 25.17
C ASP A 31 -2.16 -14.50 26.40
N ALA A 32 -2.89 -13.67 27.16
CA ALA A 32 -3.64 -14.11 28.33
C ALA A 32 -4.73 -15.16 28.02
N TRP A 33 -5.16 -15.29 26.77
CA TRP A 33 -6.13 -16.28 26.30
C TRP A 33 -5.44 -17.50 25.67
N GLN A 34 -4.13 -17.65 25.86
CA GLN A 34 -3.30 -18.73 25.31
C GLN A 34 -3.22 -18.74 23.78
N ARG A 35 -3.51 -17.61 23.15
CA ARG A 35 -3.43 -17.43 21.70
C ARG A 35 -2.03 -17.03 21.29
N CYS A 36 -1.48 -17.61 20.23
CA CYS A 36 -0.22 -17.12 19.66
C CYS A 36 -0.39 -15.65 19.22
N ASN A 37 0.60 -14.81 19.51
CA ASN A 37 0.65 -13.39 19.13
C ASN A 37 0.90 -13.20 17.62
N THR A 38 0.13 -13.91 16.80
CA THR A 38 0.11 -13.86 15.35
C THR A 38 -1.28 -13.43 14.92
N GLU A 39 -1.36 -12.28 14.25
CA GLU A 39 -2.59 -11.75 13.68
C GLU A 39 -2.45 -11.64 12.16
N ILE A 40 -3.35 -12.28 11.43
CA ILE A 40 -3.37 -12.29 9.97
C ILE A 40 -4.72 -11.77 9.50
N VAL A 41 -4.68 -10.86 8.52
CA VAL A 41 -5.87 -10.38 7.82
C VAL A 41 -5.79 -10.75 6.35
N ALA A 42 -6.83 -11.40 5.85
CA ALA A 42 -6.97 -11.69 4.43
C ALA A 42 -7.77 -10.54 3.78
N ILE A 43 -7.14 -9.85 2.83
CA ILE A 43 -7.77 -8.82 1.99
C ILE A 43 -7.52 -9.15 0.52
N ASP A 44 -8.58 -9.20 -0.27
CA ASP A 44 -8.53 -9.49 -1.71
C ASP A 44 -8.38 -8.20 -2.52
N ALA A 45 -7.35 -8.10 -3.36
CA ALA A 45 -7.22 -7.02 -4.35
C ALA A 45 -8.07 -7.32 -5.59
N LEU A 46 -8.47 -6.28 -6.36
CA LEU A 46 -9.11 -6.48 -7.66
C LEU A 46 -8.09 -7.03 -8.67
N PRO A 47 -8.49 -8.00 -9.52
CA PRO A 47 -7.68 -8.40 -10.65
C PRO A 47 -7.86 -7.42 -11.82
N PHE A 48 -6.76 -6.84 -12.30
CA PHE A 48 -6.76 -5.90 -13.42
C PHE A 48 -6.18 -6.56 -14.68
N ARG A 49 -7.03 -6.74 -15.69
CA ARG A 49 -6.61 -7.20 -17.03
C ARG A 49 -6.05 -6.07 -17.89
N ARG A 50 -6.56 -4.85 -17.69
CA ARG A 50 -6.04 -3.63 -18.31
C ARG A 50 -5.43 -2.76 -17.22
N TYR A 51 -4.18 -2.35 -17.44
CA TYR A 51 -3.42 -1.58 -16.47
C TYR A 51 -4.10 -0.26 -16.07
N LEU A 52 -4.79 0.43 -16.98
CA LEU A 52 -5.42 1.72 -16.69
C LEU A 52 -6.67 1.62 -15.80
N ASP A 53 -7.33 0.45 -15.74
CA ASP A 53 -8.61 0.29 -15.01
C ASP A 53 -8.44 0.47 -13.50
N GLN A 54 -7.22 0.25 -12.98
CA GLN A 54 -6.91 0.41 -11.55
C GLN A 54 -6.91 1.86 -11.07
N PHE A 55 -6.70 2.82 -11.98
CA PHE A 55 -6.69 4.24 -11.67
C PHE A 55 -8.09 4.85 -11.68
N SER A 56 -9.12 4.11 -12.13
CA SER A 56 -10.49 4.65 -12.10
C SER A 56 -10.92 4.98 -10.66
N PRO A 57 -11.71 6.06 -10.44
CA PRO A 57 -12.13 6.46 -9.09
C PRO A 57 -12.84 5.34 -8.32
N CYS A 58 -13.62 4.51 -9.02
CA CYS A 58 -14.28 3.34 -8.42
C CYS A 58 -13.26 2.31 -7.92
N SER A 59 -12.24 2.00 -8.72
CA SER A 59 -11.16 1.08 -8.33
C SER A 59 -10.34 1.63 -7.17
N LEU A 60 -9.92 2.90 -7.24
CA LEU A 60 -9.17 3.57 -6.17
C LEU A 60 -9.93 3.49 -4.84
N LYS A 61 -11.20 3.93 -4.83
CA LYS A 61 -12.05 3.88 -3.64
C LYS A 61 -12.22 2.48 -3.10
N ARG A 62 -12.46 1.50 -3.97
CA ARG A 62 -12.63 0.08 -3.58
C ARG A 62 -11.40 -0.42 -2.85
N GLU A 63 -10.22 -0.18 -3.40
CA GLU A 63 -8.97 -0.73 -2.87
C GLU A 63 -8.55 -0.06 -1.56
N VAL A 64 -8.71 1.27 -1.44
CA VAL A 64 -8.50 1.99 -0.17
C VAL A 64 -9.45 1.48 0.91
N ASN A 65 -10.74 1.34 0.59
CA ASN A 65 -11.73 0.85 1.55
C ASN A 65 -11.46 -0.60 1.98
N LYS A 66 -11.00 -1.45 1.06
CA LYS A 66 -10.64 -2.85 1.37
C LYS A 66 -9.44 -2.91 2.30
N ALA A 67 -8.38 -2.15 2.01
CA ALA A 67 -7.21 -2.06 2.87
C ALA A 67 -7.58 -1.50 4.26
N TYR A 68 -8.32 -0.39 4.29
CA TYR A 68 -8.78 0.24 5.53
C TYR A 68 -9.59 -0.73 6.40
N CYS A 69 -10.55 -1.46 5.80
CA CYS A 69 -11.33 -2.48 6.50
C CYS A 69 -10.46 -3.59 7.12
N GLY A 70 -9.32 -3.92 6.49
CA GLY A 70 -8.38 -4.89 7.05
C GLY A 70 -7.54 -4.32 8.21
N PHE A 71 -7.22 -3.03 8.16
CA PHE A 71 -6.29 -2.39 9.07
C PHE A 71 -6.97 -1.85 10.33
N VAL A 72 -8.18 -1.32 10.21
CA VAL A 72 -8.92 -0.69 11.30
C VAL A 72 -9.29 -1.68 12.41
N ARG A 73 -9.25 -1.21 13.67
CA ARG A 73 -9.77 -1.89 14.85
C ARG A 73 -10.65 -0.92 15.65
N PRO A 74 -11.98 -0.93 15.44
CA PRO A 74 -12.87 -0.03 16.15
C PRO A 74 -12.75 -0.19 17.67
N GLY A 75 -12.62 0.92 18.38
CA GLY A 75 -12.58 0.95 19.85
C GLY A 75 -11.23 0.61 20.49
N ILE A 76 -10.17 0.42 19.69
CA ILE A 76 -8.81 0.22 20.20
C ILE A 76 -8.03 1.53 20.05
N ASP A 77 -7.33 1.95 21.12
CA ASP A 77 -6.43 3.11 21.06
C ASP A 77 -5.33 2.87 20.02
N PRO A 78 -5.07 3.81 19.09
CA PRO A 78 -3.99 3.70 18.10
C PRO A 78 -2.63 3.30 18.68
N LYS A 79 -2.30 3.72 19.91
CA LYS A 79 -1.03 3.36 20.59
C LYS A 79 -0.90 1.87 20.88
N ASN A 80 -2.02 1.16 20.92
CA ASN A 80 -2.08 -0.29 21.13
C ASN A 80 -2.21 -1.07 19.82
N LEU A 81 -2.16 -0.40 18.68
CA LEU A 81 -2.15 -1.04 17.36
C LEU A 81 -0.71 -1.30 16.93
N SER A 82 -0.42 -2.54 16.54
CA SER A 82 0.85 -2.86 15.89
C SER A 82 0.92 -2.24 14.49
N ALA A 83 2.13 -2.07 13.95
CA ALA A 83 2.31 -1.71 12.55
C ALA A 83 1.69 -2.77 11.61
N VAL A 84 1.28 -2.35 10.41
CA VAL A 84 0.83 -3.23 9.34
C VAL A 84 2.05 -3.76 8.60
N ALA A 85 2.34 -5.06 8.74
CA ALA A 85 3.33 -5.75 7.90
C ALA A 85 2.67 -6.16 6.57
N THR A 86 3.11 -5.58 5.45
CA THR A 86 2.52 -5.80 4.11
C THR A 86 3.58 -5.77 3.00
N GLY A 87 3.15 -5.74 1.73
CA GLY A 87 4.01 -5.62 0.57
C GLY A 87 3.22 -5.34 -0.72
N ASN A 88 3.68 -5.93 -1.83
CA ASN A 88 3.14 -5.76 -3.19
C ASN A 88 1.75 -6.41 -3.41
N TRP A 89 0.77 -5.98 -2.61
CA TRP A 89 -0.59 -6.52 -2.56
C TRP A 89 -1.32 -6.37 -3.90
N GLY A 90 -1.59 -7.52 -4.53
CA GLY A 90 -2.30 -7.57 -5.82
C GLY A 90 -1.45 -7.23 -7.05
N CYS A 91 -0.13 -7.11 -6.93
CA CYS A 91 0.73 -6.67 -8.04
C CYS A 91 1.31 -7.79 -8.91
N GLY A 92 1.26 -9.04 -8.44
CA GLY A 92 1.70 -10.21 -9.19
C GLY A 92 0.60 -10.70 -10.14
N ALA A 93 0.03 -11.87 -9.84
CA ALA A 93 -1.01 -12.50 -10.66
C ALA A 93 -2.25 -11.61 -10.93
N PHE A 94 -2.49 -10.58 -10.12
CA PHE A 94 -3.64 -9.68 -10.24
C PHE A 94 -3.34 -8.39 -11.03
N GLY A 95 -2.11 -8.19 -11.49
CA GLY A 95 -1.78 -7.11 -12.43
C GLY A 95 -1.82 -5.69 -11.88
N GLY A 96 -1.88 -5.51 -10.55
CA GLY A 96 -1.82 -4.20 -9.91
C GLY A 96 -0.45 -3.53 -10.04
N ASP A 97 -0.44 -2.21 -10.02
CA ASP A 97 0.77 -1.40 -9.98
C ASP A 97 1.29 -1.25 -8.55
N ALA A 98 2.54 -1.63 -8.29
CA ALA A 98 3.11 -1.63 -6.95
C ALA A 98 3.27 -0.23 -6.34
N ARG A 99 3.52 0.80 -7.15
CA ARG A 99 3.66 2.19 -6.70
C ARG A 99 2.30 2.80 -6.37
N LEU A 100 1.26 2.46 -7.13
CA LEU A 100 -0.11 2.81 -6.75
C LEU A 100 -0.50 2.08 -5.45
N LYS A 101 -0.30 0.76 -5.40
CA LYS A 101 -0.73 -0.08 -4.27
C LYS A 101 -0.03 0.25 -2.97
N SER A 102 1.23 0.68 -2.99
CA SER A 102 1.93 1.17 -1.81
C SER A 102 1.26 2.45 -1.27
N LEU A 103 0.97 3.44 -2.13
CA LEU A 103 0.27 4.66 -1.73
C LEU A 103 -1.12 4.38 -1.14
N LEU A 104 -1.92 3.52 -1.80
CA LEU A 104 -3.26 3.18 -1.29
C LEU A 104 -3.20 2.51 0.09
N GLN A 105 -2.20 1.66 0.33
CA GLN A 105 -1.99 1.01 1.63
C GLN A 105 -1.50 2.00 2.69
N LEU A 106 -0.58 2.91 2.34
CA LEU A 106 -0.11 3.97 3.24
C LEU A 106 -1.27 4.90 3.66
N MET A 107 -2.11 5.31 2.70
CA MET A 107 -3.30 6.11 2.98
C MET A 107 -4.28 5.37 3.91
N ALA A 108 -4.57 4.11 3.62
CA ALA A 108 -5.47 3.31 4.44
C ALA A 108 -4.93 3.06 5.85
N ALA A 109 -3.61 2.88 6.00
CA ALA A 109 -2.96 2.68 7.29
C ALA A 109 -2.92 3.98 8.12
N ALA A 110 -2.62 5.11 7.48
CA ALA A 110 -2.67 6.43 8.11
C ALA A 110 -4.07 6.75 8.63
N GLU A 111 -5.13 6.49 7.83
CA GLU A 111 -6.53 6.65 8.27
C GLU A 111 -6.89 5.69 9.40
N ALA A 112 -6.29 4.50 9.45
CA ALA A 112 -6.49 3.53 10.51
C ALA A 112 -5.63 3.79 11.77
N GLY A 113 -4.78 4.83 11.76
CA GLY A 113 -3.87 5.15 12.86
C GLY A 113 -2.77 4.10 13.06
N ARG A 114 -2.24 3.52 11.99
CA ARG A 114 -1.20 2.47 12.04
C ARG A 114 0.00 2.81 11.17
N ASP A 115 1.18 2.52 11.69
CA ASP A 115 2.41 2.52 10.91
C ASP A 115 2.42 1.36 9.88
N VAL A 116 3.32 1.44 8.88
CA VAL A 116 3.47 0.42 7.85
C VAL A 116 4.91 -0.10 7.79
N VAL A 117 5.05 -1.42 7.77
CA VAL A 117 6.28 -2.12 7.41
C VAL A 117 6.07 -2.75 6.04
N TYR A 118 6.73 -2.20 5.01
CA TYR A 118 6.49 -2.59 3.62
C TYR A 118 7.64 -3.47 3.08
N SER A 119 7.32 -4.70 2.66
CA SER A 119 8.25 -5.60 1.99
C SER A 119 8.10 -5.53 0.48
N THR A 120 9.18 -5.16 -0.22
CA THR A 120 9.25 -5.12 -1.69
C THR A 120 9.72 -6.44 -2.32
N PHE A 121 9.95 -7.48 -1.51
CA PHE A 121 10.39 -8.80 -1.97
C PHE A 121 11.66 -8.76 -2.85
N GLY A 122 12.66 -8.00 -2.41
CA GLY A 122 13.97 -7.91 -3.06
C GLY A 122 14.08 -6.81 -4.13
N ASP A 123 12.98 -6.14 -4.48
CA ASP A 123 13.00 -5.00 -5.39
C ASP A 123 13.53 -3.75 -4.65
N ARG A 124 14.81 -3.44 -4.88
CA ARG A 124 15.50 -2.31 -4.25
C ARG A 124 15.09 -0.96 -4.85
N GLU A 125 14.79 -0.92 -6.14
CA GLU A 125 14.38 0.32 -6.81
C GLU A 125 13.02 0.76 -6.29
N LEU A 126 12.05 -0.16 -6.25
CA LEU A 126 10.74 0.09 -5.68
C LEU A 126 10.81 0.51 -4.21
N MET A 127 11.72 -0.08 -3.43
CA MET A 127 11.90 0.28 -2.02
C MET A 127 12.33 1.74 -1.87
N ILE A 128 13.31 2.17 -2.67
CA ILE A 128 13.78 3.56 -2.67
C ILE A 128 12.67 4.50 -3.12
N GLU A 129 11.97 4.19 -4.21
CA GLU A 129 10.89 5.05 -4.70
C GLU A 129 9.73 5.18 -3.72
N ILE A 130 9.31 4.09 -3.05
CA ILE A 130 8.26 4.14 -2.02
C ILE A 130 8.72 5.03 -0.85
N TYR A 131 9.97 4.85 -0.41
CA TYR A 131 10.54 5.64 0.67
C TYR A 131 10.59 7.13 0.33
N GLU A 132 11.16 7.49 -0.83
CA GLU A 132 11.29 8.89 -1.26
C GLU A 132 9.92 9.54 -1.48
N MET A 133 8.97 8.84 -2.08
CA MET A 133 7.60 9.36 -2.26
C MET A 133 6.92 9.60 -0.91
N HIS A 134 7.00 8.65 0.03
CA HIS A 134 6.42 8.81 1.36
C HIS A 134 7.06 9.99 2.11
N LYS A 135 8.40 10.08 2.08
CA LYS A 135 9.15 11.18 2.68
C LYS A 135 8.73 12.53 2.08
N PHE A 136 8.69 12.63 0.76
CA PHE A 136 8.27 13.84 0.05
C PHE A 136 6.86 14.29 0.44
N LEU A 137 5.90 13.37 0.49
CA LEU A 137 4.52 13.68 0.88
C LEU A 137 4.43 14.19 2.32
N ILE A 138 5.22 13.64 3.25
CA ILE A 138 5.31 14.13 4.63
C ILE A 138 5.96 15.51 4.69
N GLU A 139 7.10 15.71 4.02
CA GLU A 139 7.82 16.99 4.00
C GLU A 139 6.99 18.12 3.38
N LYS A 140 6.11 17.80 2.44
CA LYS A 140 5.16 18.74 1.82
C LYS A 140 3.80 18.78 2.52
N GLU A 141 3.70 18.24 3.73
CA GLU A 141 2.50 18.26 4.58
C GLU A 141 1.21 17.78 3.87
N GLN A 142 1.34 16.80 2.98
CA GLN A 142 0.22 16.30 2.19
C GLN A 142 -0.70 15.42 3.04
N THR A 143 -1.95 15.87 3.19
CA THR A 143 -3.00 15.06 3.85
C THR A 143 -3.44 13.89 2.97
N ILE A 144 -4.06 12.87 3.58
CA ILE A 144 -4.67 11.74 2.85
C ILE A 144 -5.67 12.24 1.80
N GLY A 145 -6.46 13.26 2.13
CA GLY A 145 -7.42 13.86 1.21
C GLY A 145 -6.76 14.52 0.00
N ASN A 146 -5.62 15.20 0.20
CA ASN A 146 -4.86 15.81 -0.90
C ASN A 146 -4.24 14.73 -1.80
N ILE A 147 -3.66 13.69 -1.21
CA ILE A 147 -3.11 12.55 -1.96
C ILE A 147 -4.22 11.88 -2.79
N TYR A 148 -5.40 11.64 -2.21
CA TYR A 148 -6.52 11.05 -2.94
C TYR A 148 -6.96 11.91 -4.14
N LYS A 149 -7.04 13.24 -3.96
CA LYS A 149 -7.33 14.18 -5.07
C LYS A 149 -6.26 14.14 -6.15
N LEU A 150 -4.97 14.01 -5.80
CA LEU A 150 -3.89 13.84 -6.78
C LEU A 150 -4.07 12.56 -7.59
N LEU A 151 -4.52 11.45 -6.99
CA LEU A 151 -4.84 10.22 -7.72
C LEU A 151 -6.03 10.39 -8.68
N GLU A 152 -7.08 11.11 -8.27
CA GLU A 152 -8.22 11.41 -9.13
C GLU A 152 -7.83 12.34 -10.30
N ARG A 153 -6.93 13.29 -10.05
CA ARG A 153 -6.33 14.14 -11.10
C ARG A 153 -5.48 13.33 -12.05
N TYR A 154 -4.60 12.47 -11.55
CA TYR A 154 -3.79 11.58 -12.39
C TYR A 154 -4.67 10.70 -13.30
N TYR A 155 -5.77 10.17 -12.76
CA TYR A 155 -6.74 9.45 -13.59
C TYR A 155 -7.30 10.32 -14.72
N SER A 156 -7.75 11.53 -14.37
CA SER A 156 -8.43 12.44 -15.31
C SER A 156 -7.49 12.97 -16.40
N GLU A 157 -6.25 13.32 -16.03
CA GLU A 157 -5.25 13.98 -16.88
C GLU A 157 -4.44 12.95 -17.69
N GLU A 158 -4.04 11.83 -17.09
CA GLU A 158 -3.09 10.89 -17.70
C GLU A 158 -3.71 9.56 -18.14
N CYS A 159 -4.80 9.10 -17.50
CA CYS A 159 -5.32 7.74 -17.71
C CYS A 159 -6.61 7.67 -18.53
N ARG A 160 -7.58 8.55 -18.27
CA ARG A 160 -8.98 8.42 -18.74
C ARG A 160 -9.09 8.35 -20.27
N SER A 161 -8.31 9.18 -20.95
CA SER A 161 -8.28 9.27 -22.42
C SER A 161 -6.97 8.76 -23.01
N CYS A 162 -6.20 7.97 -22.25
CA CYS A 162 -4.92 7.46 -22.70
C CYS A 162 -5.12 6.45 -23.85
N PRO A 163 -4.55 6.68 -25.05
CA PRO A 163 -4.68 5.74 -26.16
C PRO A 163 -3.73 4.54 -26.02
N PHE A 164 -2.81 4.57 -25.05
CA PHE A 164 -1.79 3.55 -24.84
C PHE A 164 -2.17 2.60 -23.69
N SER A 165 -1.46 1.48 -23.57
CA SER A 165 -1.66 0.53 -22.47
C SER A 165 -1.22 1.08 -21.10
N LYS A 166 -0.33 2.08 -21.09
CA LYS A 166 0.17 2.78 -19.90
C LYS A 166 0.31 4.27 -20.20
N PRO A 167 0.10 5.15 -19.21
CA PRO A 167 0.33 6.58 -19.37
C PRO A 167 1.82 6.87 -19.56
N ARG A 168 2.13 7.97 -20.26
CA ARG A 168 3.52 8.40 -20.49
C ARG A 168 4.13 8.95 -19.21
N ASN A 169 3.40 9.83 -18.52
CA ASN A 169 3.80 10.30 -17.21
C ASN A 169 3.43 9.23 -16.15
N LYS A 170 4.42 8.75 -15.40
CA LYS A 170 4.19 7.77 -14.34
C LYS A 170 3.60 8.45 -13.11
N LEU A 171 2.85 7.71 -12.30
CA LEU A 171 2.15 8.23 -11.13
C LEU A 171 3.04 9.05 -10.20
N TYR A 172 4.21 8.53 -9.83
CA TYR A 172 5.09 9.22 -8.88
C TYR A 172 5.67 10.51 -9.47
N ASN A 173 6.06 10.51 -10.75
CA ASN A 173 6.52 11.71 -11.44
C ASN A 173 5.41 12.77 -11.46
N PHE A 174 4.20 12.37 -11.84
CA PHE A 174 3.03 13.26 -11.82
C PHE A 174 2.79 13.88 -10.43
N ILE A 175 2.95 13.10 -9.35
CA ILE A 175 2.79 13.60 -7.98
C ILE A 175 3.89 14.60 -7.64
N TYR A 176 5.16 14.30 -7.94
CA TYR A 176 6.28 15.23 -7.73
C TYR A 176 6.03 16.55 -8.45
N ASP A 177 5.70 16.50 -9.75
CA ASP A 177 5.42 17.67 -10.57
C ASP A 177 4.24 18.48 -10.01
N SER A 178 3.14 17.80 -9.66
CA SER A 178 1.91 18.44 -9.19
C SER A 178 2.05 19.13 -7.83
N VAL A 179 2.86 18.56 -6.93
CA VAL A 179 3.04 19.11 -5.57
C VAL A 179 4.13 20.17 -5.54
N ALA A 180 5.19 20.05 -6.34
CA ALA A 180 6.24 21.07 -6.43
C ALA A 180 5.72 22.38 -7.05
N LEU A 181 4.98 22.30 -8.16
CA LEU A 181 4.40 23.48 -8.81
C LEU A 181 3.38 24.24 -7.93
N TYR A 182 2.76 23.54 -6.98
CA TYR A 182 1.80 24.17 -6.07
C TYR A 182 2.49 24.95 -4.95
N THR A 183 3.68 24.54 -4.49
CA THR A 183 4.45 25.32 -3.51
C THR A 183 5.09 26.56 -4.14
N ASP A 184 5.59 26.43 -5.37
CA ASP A 184 6.24 27.56 -6.05
C ASP A 184 5.26 28.68 -6.43
N SER A 185 3.97 28.36 -6.64
CA SER A 185 2.95 29.36 -6.99
C SER A 185 2.33 30.07 -5.79
N THR A 186 2.44 29.52 -4.57
CA THR A 186 1.97 30.20 -3.34
C THR A 186 3.04 31.09 -2.72
N ASP A 187 4.32 30.85 -3.03
CA ASP A 187 5.43 31.67 -2.53
C ASP A 187 5.59 32.98 -3.33
N GLU A 188 5.02 33.09 -4.55
CA GLU A 188 5.03 34.33 -5.35
C GLU A 188 3.92 35.33 -4.98
N ASP A 189 2.90 34.91 -4.22
CA ASP A 189 1.78 35.78 -3.82
C ASP A 189 2.00 36.46 -2.44
N ASP A 190 3.11 36.17 -1.76
CA ASP A 190 3.43 36.66 -0.41
C ASP A 190 4.61 37.69 -0.35
N GLU A 191 5.06 38.26 -1.48
CA GLU A 191 6.04 39.38 -1.55
C GLU A 191 5.42 40.78 -1.80
#